data_AF-A0A421CAH0-F1
#
_entry.id   AF-A0A421CAH0-F1
#
_cell.length_a   1.000
_cell.length_b   1.000
_cell.length_c   1.000
_cell.angle_alpha   90.00
_cell.angle_beta   90.00
_cell.angle_gamma   90.00
#
_symmetry.space_group_name_H-M   'P 1'
#
loop_
_entity.id
_entity.type
_entity.pdbx_description
1 polymer ?
#
loop_
_entity_poly.entity_id
_entity_poly.type
_entity_poly.pdbx_seq_one_letter_code
_entity_poly.pdbx_strand_id
1 'polypeptide(L)'
;MRKALIAAFAVALLLLILPGCLPKLPKDLQAAIEIVKGILPGEIPQDSEYICSFFSTKLTSGSKIDLENPGSIVDGGLDGTPSMDNTITVSEPSYLFLLDLDPGSFFAHPVKAIVVGESGQERIISGKWLPRVDEVVPDELKLPIPPKERLVDWNAVLKEPSGVLKNPVIDKIIPDWGEGEAIIVVQGLLPSESLYADSIQTYTQFLNLALAYRDAMPEGMVEVQGILGEGSANILTSINSYALQKEIVTVYIIAHGDTDAVRLGGVWHFAWQFSTVFNSYPLTEFNLLLGSCHAGSFINDMNTLANVRTVLAACREKEGASRDMDERFSLVSPYDFLTDFNSSDVGSEWTSSIVEGAVSILNNPVQFTLVKADSVIHNVPVISMLLNKAHLAALGNWAPYYSENLDLSNRIKKSVPEKYSSWE
;
A
#
# COMPACT_ATOMS: atom_id res chain seq x y z
N MET A 1 36.58 13.44 -6.69
CA MET A 1 35.16 13.39 -6.26
C MET A 1 34.34 14.60 -6.67
N ARG A 2 34.65 15.84 -6.25
CA ARG A 2 33.81 17.03 -6.54
C ARG A 2 33.52 17.28 -8.04
N LYS A 3 34.51 17.04 -8.91
CA LYS A 3 34.34 17.17 -10.37
C LYS A 3 33.51 16.04 -11.02
N ALA A 4 33.51 14.85 -10.42
CA ALA A 4 32.71 13.71 -10.89
C ALA A 4 31.23 13.87 -10.49
N LEU A 5 30.97 14.42 -9.29
CA LEU A 5 29.62 14.75 -8.83
C LEU A 5 28.99 15.87 -9.69
N ILE A 6 29.75 16.91 -10.03
CA ILE A 6 29.28 18.01 -10.89
C ILE A 6 29.03 17.52 -12.32
N ALA A 7 29.85 16.60 -12.83
CA ALA A 7 29.65 15.99 -14.14
C ALA A 7 28.41 15.08 -14.17
N ALA A 8 28.18 14.28 -13.13
CA ALA A 8 26.97 13.46 -13.00
C ALA A 8 25.70 14.33 -12.90
N PHE A 9 25.75 15.43 -12.12
CA PHE A 9 24.65 16.39 -12.00
C PHE A 9 24.36 17.09 -13.32
N ALA A 10 25.41 17.49 -14.06
CA ALA A 10 25.26 18.13 -15.37
C ALA A 10 24.73 17.17 -16.44
N VAL A 11 25.10 15.88 -16.40
CA VAL A 11 24.59 14.86 -17.33
C VAL A 11 23.14 14.48 -17.02
N ALA A 12 22.76 14.38 -15.74
CA ALA A 12 21.37 14.19 -15.34
C ALA A 12 20.50 15.38 -15.76
N LEU A 13 20.99 16.61 -15.57
CA LEU A 13 20.32 17.82 -16.04
C LEU A 13 20.25 17.88 -17.59
N LEU A 14 21.28 17.46 -18.31
CA LEU A 14 21.29 17.42 -19.78
C LEU A 14 20.33 16.37 -20.34
N LEU A 15 20.22 15.20 -19.70
CA LEU A 15 19.26 14.15 -20.05
C LEU A 15 17.81 14.58 -19.76
N LEU A 16 17.60 15.47 -18.79
CA LEU A 16 16.30 16.11 -18.54
C LEU A 16 15.92 17.20 -19.58
N ILE A 17 16.90 17.75 -20.31
CA ILE A 17 16.71 18.90 -21.23
C ILE A 17 16.72 18.50 -22.71
N LEU A 18 17.11 17.26 -23.08
CA LEU A 18 17.01 16.80 -24.48
C LEU A 18 15.54 16.83 -24.92
N PRO A 19 15.16 17.73 -25.85
CA PRO A 19 13.82 17.74 -26.39
C PRO A 19 13.80 16.59 -27.40
N GLY A 20 13.43 15.40 -26.95
CA GLY A 20 12.74 14.48 -27.85
C GLY A 20 11.61 15.26 -28.50
N CYS A 21 11.32 14.99 -29.78
CA CYS A 21 10.18 15.59 -30.49
C CYS A 21 8.88 15.19 -29.80
N LEU A 22 8.57 15.84 -28.69
CA LEU A 22 7.31 15.77 -27.99
C LEU A 22 6.29 16.36 -28.96
N PRO A 23 5.22 15.62 -29.29
CA PRO A 23 4.15 16.20 -30.09
C PRO A 23 3.70 17.50 -29.43
N LYS A 24 3.64 18.57 -30.22
CA LYS A 24 3.26 19.88 -29.70
C LYS A 24 1.85 19.77 -29.13
N LEU A 25 1.71 19.97 -27.82
CA LEU A 25 0.41 19.90 -27.14
C LEU A 25 -0.59 20.86 -27.82
N PRO A 26 -1.89 20.51 -27.86
CA PRO A 26 -2.94 21.43 -28.30
C PRO A 26 -2.86 22.78 -27.59
N LYS A 27 -3.13 23.88 -28.30
CA LYS A 27 -2.96 25.26 -27.75
C LYS A 27 -3.88 25.53 -26.55
N ASP A 28 -5.10 25.01 -26.62
CA ASP A 28 -6.11 25.01 -25.57
C ASP A 28 -5.66 24.20 -24.34
N LEU A 29 -5.06 23.02 -24.53
CA LEU A 29 -4.45 22.28 -23.43
C LEU A 29 -3.28 23.06 -22.80
N GLN A 30 -2.43 23.72 -23.60
CA GLN A 30 -1.36 24.58 -23.06
C GLN A 30 -1.91 25.73 -22.23
N ALA A 31 -2.99 26.37 -22.67
CA ALA A 31 -3.65 27.43 -21.90
C ALA A 31 -4.21 26.90 -20.58
N ALA A 32 -4.86 25.73 -20.59
CA ALA A 32 -5.35 25.08 -19.38
C ALA A 32 -4.21 24.71 -18.40
N ILE A 33 -3.08 24.22 -18.90
CA ILE A 33 -1.88 23.93 -18.09
C ILE A 33 -1.39 25.18 -17.36
N GLU A 34 -1.35 26.33 -18.02
CA GLU A 34 -0.90 27.59 -17.40
C GLU A 34 -1.91 28.09 -16.34
N ILE A 35 -3.21 27.87 -16.53
CA ILE A 35 -4.22 28.12 -15.49
C ILE A 35 -3.96 27.23 -14.26
N VAL A 36 -3.75 25.92 -14.48
CA VAL A 36 -3.47 24.97 -13.39
C VAL A 36 -2.22 25.38 -12.62
N LYS A 37 -1.11 25.69 -13.30
CA LYS A 37 0.11 26.19 -12.64
C LYS A 37 -0.13 27.45 -11.81
N GLY A 38 -1.03 28.32 -12.26
CA GLY A 38 -1.41 29.54 -11.53
C GLY A 38 -2.13 29.27 -10.21
N ILE A 39 -2.92 28.20 -10.14
CA ILE A 39 -3.70 27.84 -8.94
C ILE A 39 -2.99 26.86 -8.01
N LEU A 40 -2.07 26.03 -8.52
CA LEU A 40 -1.37 24.98 -7.75
C LEU A 40 -0.78 25.47 -6.41
N PRO A 41 -0.11 26.64 -6.31
CA PRO A 41 0.45 27.10 -5.04
C PRO A 41 -0.59 27.30 -3.92
N GLY A 42 -1.86 27.54 -4.26
CA GLY A 42 -2.95 27.64 -3.28
C GLY A 42 -3.56 26.29 -2.90
N GLU A 43 -3.32 25.25 -3.70
CA GLU A 43 -3.92 23.93 -3.56
C GLU A 43 -3.00 22.90 -2.88
N ILE A 44 -1.69 23.18 -2.84
CA ILE A 44 -0.67 22.31 -2.27
C ILE A 44 -0.40 22.73 -0.82
N PRO A 45 -0.57 21.85 0.18
CA PRO A 45 -0.21 22.17 1.56
C PRO A 45 1.30 22.45 1.68
N GLN A 46 1.67 23.32 2.63
CA GLN A 46 3.08 23.67 2.85
C GLN A 46 3.91 22.40 3.12
N ASP A 47 5.13 22.37 2.57
CA ASP A 47 6.10 21.29 2.78
C ASP A 47 5.58 19.88 2.39
N SER A 48 4.63 19.81 1.45
CA SER A 48 4.07 18.55 0.95
C SER A 48 4.66 18.18 -0.41
N GLU A 49 4.86 16.88 -0.61
CA GLU A 49 5.17 16.34 -1.93
C GLU A 49 3.92 16.31 -2.80
N TYR A 50 4.10 16.49 -4.11
CA TYR A 50 3.01 16.35 -5.07
C TYR A 50 3.51 16.00 -6.46
N ILE A 51 2.60 15.39 -7.22
CA ILE A 51 2.70 15.23 -8.67
C ILE A 51 1.38 15.73 -9.28
N CYS A 52 1.47 16.70 -10.18
CA CYS A 52 0.33 17.14 -10.99
C CYS A 52 0.48 16.64 -12.42
N SER A 53 -0.54 15.93 -12.92
CA SER A 53 -0.60 15.42 -14.28
C SER A 53 -1.95 15.69 -14.93
N PHE A 54 -2.05 15.55 -16.26
CA PHE A 54 -3.30 15.75 -16.99
C PHE A 54 -3.84 14.47 -17.63
N PHE A 55 -5.16 14.46 -17.81
CA PHE A 55 -5.88 13.52 -18.66
C PHE A 55 -5.81 13.98 -20.11
N SER A 56 -5.25 13.15 -21.00
CA SER A 56 -4.90 13.53 -22.37
C SER A 56 -6.09 13.77 -23.27
N THR A 57 -7.24 13.19 -22.95
CA THR A 57 -8.47 13.32 -23.73
C THR A 57 -9.28 14.52 -23.25
N LYS A 58 -9.67 15.37 -24.20
CA LYS A 58 -10.55 16.50 -23.93
C LYS A 58 -11.95 15.99 -23.57
N LEU A 59 -12.46 16.45 -22.43
CA LEU A 59 -13.82 16.16 -21.97
C LEU A 59 -14.83 16.89 -22.86
N THR A 60 -15.96 16.27 -23.11
CA THR A 60 -17.07 16.87 -23.84
C THR A 60 -18.10 17.47 -22.88
N SER A 61 -18.89 18.42 -23.38
CA SER A 61 -20.05 18.90 -22.62
C SER A 61 -20.97 17.72 -22.27
N GLY A 62 -21.36 17.64 -21.00
CA GLY A 62 -22.15 16.54 -20.44
C GLY A 62 -21.35 15.47 -19.72
N SER A 63 -20.01 15.39 -19.92
CA SER A 63 -19.17 14.48 -19.14
C SER A 63 -19.31 14.75 -17.65
N LYS A 64 -19.35 13.67 -16.86
CA LYS A 64 -19.41 13.73 -15.40
C LYS A 64 -18.07 13.35 -14.82
N ILE A 65 -17.53 14.24 -13.99
CA ILE A 65 -16.34 14.01 -13.20
C ILE A 65 -16.75 13.90 -11.75
N ASP A 66 -16.43 12.79 -11.12
CA ASP A 66 -16.43 12.67 -9.67
C ASP A 66 -15.11 12.05 -9.23
N LEU A 67 -14.96 11.84 -7.93
CA LEU A 67 -13.92 10.97 -7.41
C LEU A 67 -14.56 9.62 -7.11
N GLU A 68 -13.83 8.55 -7.34
CA GLU A 68 -14.25 7.24 -6.84
C GLU A 68 -14.55 7.40 -5.34
N ASN A 69 -15.83 7.29 -4.96
CA ASN A 69 -16.23 7.39 -3.55
C ASN A 69 -16.65 6.00 -3.11
N PRO A 70 -15.75 5.24 -2.48
CA PRO A 70 -16.08 3.89 -2.09
C PRO A 70 -17.14 3.81 -1.00
N GLY A 71 -17.33 4.88 -0.21
CA GLY A 71 -18.38 4.96 0.82
C GLY A 71 -19.79 5.12 0.26
N SER A 72 -19.94 5.33 -1.05
CA SER A 72 -21.25 5.30 -1.72
C SER A 72 -21.74 3.87 -1.99
N ILE A 73 -20.91 2.86 -1.72
CA ILE A 73 -21.25 1.43 -1.75
C ILE A 73 -21.27 0.90 -0.31
N VAL A 74 -22.23 1.37 0.49
CA VAL A 74 -22.52 0.75 1.79
C VAL A 74 -23.99 0.38 1.83
N ASP A 75 -24.24 -0.92 1.75
CA ASP A 75 -25.46 -1.55 2.23
C ASP A 75 -25.66 -1.20 3.71
N GLY A 76 -26.60 -0.28 3.98
CA GLY A 76 -27.37 -0.21 5.22
C GLY A 76 -26.65 0.11 6.54
N GLY A 77 -26.54 1.41 6.88
CA GLY A 77 -26.38 1.94 8.25
C GLY A 77 -24.94 1.89 8.80
N LEU A 78 -24.40 2.88 9.50
CA LEU A 78 -24.95 3.89 10.41
C LEU A 78 -24.09 5.17 10.33
N ASP A 79 -24.75 6.33 10.46
CA ASP A 79 -24.20 7.67 10.76
C ASP A 79 -22.88 8.09 10.11
N GLY A 80 -22.98 8.86 9.01
CA GLY A 80 -21.85 9.66 8.53
C GLY A 80 -22.20 10.48 7.30
N THR A 81 -22.77 11.67 7.52
CA THR A 81 -22.90 12.83 6.60
C THR A 81 -23.27 12.56 5.13
N PRO A 82 -24.37 13.15 4.61
CA PRO A 82 -24.68 13.06 3.18
C PRO A 82 -23.46 13.51 2.38
N SER A 83 -22.96 12.63 1.49
CA SER A 83 -22.01 12.98 0.44
C SER A 83 -22.48 14.30 -0.17
N MET A 84 -21.76 15.40 0.07
CA MET A 84 -21.93 16.56 -0.81
C MET A 84 -21.76 16.03 -2.22
N ASP A 85 -22.66 16.41 -3.12
CA ASP A 85 -22.67 15.94 -4.51
C ASP A 85 -21.36 16.40 -5.17
N ASN A 86 -20.29 15.61 -5.02
CA ASN A 86 -18.91 15.94 -5.34
C ASN A 86 -18.64 15.68 -6.83
N THR A 87 -19.63 16.06 -7.66
CA THR A 87 -19.70 15.77 -9.08
C THR A 87 -19.64 17.07 -9.87
N ILE A 88 -18.68 17.17 -10.79
CA ILE A 88 -18.64 18.19 -11.84
C ILE A 88 -19.33 17.60 -13.08
N THR A 89 -20.49 18.13 -13.44
CA THR A 89 -20.96 18.01 -14.83
C THR A 89 -20.33 19.11 -15.67
N VAL A 90 -19.63 18.71 -16.71
CA VAL A 90 -18.91 19.58 -17.63
C VAL A 90 -19.92 20.31 -18.54
N SER A 91 -19.90 21.65 -18.53
CA SER A 91 -20.83 22.48 -19.33
C SER A 91 -20.28 22.90 -20.70
N GLU A 92 -18.98 22.71 -20.93
CA GLU A 92 -18.26 23.06 -22.16
C GLU A 92 -17.04 22.15 -22.32
N PRO A 93 -16.47 21.99 -23.52
CA PRO A 93 -15.25 21.19 -23.68
C PRO A 93 -14.17 21.59 -22.68
N SER A 94 -13.61 20.62 -21.96
CA SER A 94 -12.75 20.87 -20.79
C SER A 94 -11.58 19.90 -20.73
N TYR A 95 -10.58 20.22 -19.91
CA TYR A 95 -9.45 19.36 -19.58
C TYR A 95 -9.49 18.96 -18.10
N LEU A 96 -9.12 17.72 -17.80
CA LEU A 96 -9.03 17.18 -16.45
C LEU A 96 -7.55 17.04 -16.05
N PHE A 97 -7.26 17.41 -14.81
CA PHE A 97 -5.97 17.28 -14.18
C PHE A 97 -6.12 16.57 -12.84
N LEU A 98 -5.12 15.77 -12.49
CA LEU A 98 -4.97 15.11 -11.21
C LEU A 98 -3.81 15.75 -10.46
N LEU A 99 -4.10 16.28 -9.27
CA LEU A 99 -3.10 16.65 -8.28
C LEU A 99 -3.06 15.55 -7.22
N ASP A 100 -1.99 14.77 -7.23
CA ASP A 100 -1.68 13.79 -6.19
C ASP A 100 -0.82 14.47 -5.12
N LEU A 101 -1.27 14.48 -3.86
CA LEU A 101 -0.59 15.10 -2.72
C LEU A 101 0.16 14.09 -1.83
N ASP A 102 0.18 12.82 -2.22
CA ASP A 102 0.99 11.79 -1.56
C ASP A 102 1.49 10.76 -2.59
N PRO A 103 2.36 11.18 -3.53
CA PRO A 103 2.78 10.33 -4.63
C PRO A 103 3.51 9.09 -4.13
N GLY A 104 3.14 7.93 -4.66
CA GLY A 104 3.72 6.63 -4.28
C GLY A 104 2.96 5.89 -3.18
N SER A 105 1.86 6.46 -2.66
CA SER A 105 0.97 5.77 -1.74
C SER A 105 -0.11 4.94 -2.46
N PHE A 106 -0.64 3.91 -1.79
CA PHE A 106 -1.87 3.24 -2.17
C PHE A 106 -3.07 4.19 -2.02
N PHE A 107 -4.17 3.94 -2.73
CA PHE A 107 -5.31 4.86 -2.74
C PHE A 107 -6.04 4.90 -1.41
N ALA A 108 -6.78 6.01 -1.20
CA ALA A 108 -7.21 6.61 0.07
C ALA A 108 -6.29 7.69 0.67
N HIS A 109 -5.44 8.32 -0.15
CA HIS A 109 -4.63 9.49 0.23
C HIS A 109 -5.12 10.76 -0.46
N PRO A 110 -4.78 11.96 0.04
CA PRO A 110 -5.33 13.21 -0.49
C PRO A 110 -5.00 13.43 -1.97
N VAL A 111 -6.03 13.66 -2.79
CA VAL A 111 -5.93 14.00 -4.21
C VAL A 111 -6.96 15.08 -4.58
N LYS A 112 -6.72 15.76 -5.71
CA LYS A 112 -7.68 16.72 -6.29
C LYS A 112 -7.87 16.48 -7.78
N ALA A 113 -9.13 16.48 -8.22
CA ALA A 113 -9.50 16.60 -9.62
C ALA A 113 -9.70 18.08 -9.96
N ILE A 114 -8.97 18.58 -10.95
CA ILE A 114 -9.08 19.96 -11.42
C ILE A 114 -9.61 19.91 -12.85
N VAL A 115 -10.74 20.56 -13.11
CA VAL A 115 -11.35 20.65 -14.45
C VAL A 115 -11.25 22.09 -14.93
N VAL A 116 -10.66 22.29 -16.11
CA VAL A 116 -10.51 23.61 -16.74
C VAL A 116 -11.24 23.63 -18.07
N GLY A 117 -12.25 24.49 -18.19
CA GLY A 117 -13.02 24.67 -19.41
C GLY A 117 -12.30 25.50 -20.47
N GLU A 118 -12.74 25.41 -21.73
CA GLU A 118 -12.24 26.26 -22.82
C GLU A 118 -12.37 27.77 -22.54
N SER A 119 -13.35 28.19 -21.74
CA SER A 119 -13.51 29.57 -21.29
C SER A 119 -12.40 30.03 -20.32
N GLY A 120 -11.64 29.08 -19.79
CA GLY A 120 -10.67 29.28 -18.71
C GLY A 120 -11.26 29.13 -17.30
N GLN A 121 -12.56 28.87 -17.17
CA GLN A 121 -13.18 28.60 -15.88
C GLN A 121 -12.69 27.27 -15.29
N GLU A 122 -12.21 27.31 -14.05
CA GLU A 122 -11.75 26.15 -13.29
C GLU A 122 -12.76 25.68 -12.23
N ARG A 123 -12.76 24.37 -11.97
CA ARG A 123 -13.51 23.72 -10.88
C ARG A 123 -12.63 22.64 -10.26
N ILE A 124 -12.66 22.52 -8.93
CA ILE A 124 -11.81 21.58 -8.19
C ILE A 124 -12.68 20.71 -7.30
N ILE A 125 -12.45 19.40 -7.32
CA ILE A 125 -13.00 18.44 -6.35
C ILE A 125 -11.83 17.87 -5.55
N SER A 126 -11.93 17.89 -4.23
CA SER A 126 -10.97 17.23 -3.33
C SER A 126 -11.53 15.91 -2.82
N GLY A 127 -10.66 14.92 -2.64
CA GLY A 127 -11.02 13.64 -2.03
C GLY A 127 -9.79 12.76 -1.83
N LYS A 128 -10.02 11.44 -1.78
CA LYS A 128 -8.97 10.46 -1.45
C LYS A 128 -8.68 9.43 -2.55
N TRP A 129 -9.36 9.54 -3.68
CA TRP A 129 -9.42 8.50 -4.70
C TRP A 129 -9.38 9.09 -6.10
N LEU A 130 -9.04 8.26 -7.09
CA LEU A 130 -8.84 8.71 -8.46
C LEU A 130 -10.12 9.34 -9.05
N PRO A 131 -9.95 10.36 -9.92
CA PRO A 131 -11.07 10.91 -10.67
C PRO A 131 -11.66 9.87 -11.62
N ARG A 132 -12.99 9.81 -11.68
CA ARG A 132 -13.72 9.07 -12.71
C ARG A 132 -14.24 10.04 -13.76
N VAL A 133 -14.16 9.61 -15.01
CA VAL A 133 -14.81 10.26 -16.16
C VAL A 133 -15.94 9.33 -16.58
N ASP A 134 -17.17 9.80 -16.48
CA ASP A 134 -18.36 9.02 -16.83
C ASP A 134 -18.35 7.63 -16.14
N GLU A 135 -18.15 7.66 -14.81
CA GLU A 135 -18.13 6.49 -13.90
C GLU A 135 -16.90 5.57 -14.02
N VAL A 136 -15.96 5.87 -14.92
CA VAL A 136 -14.75 5.06 -15.14
C VAL A 136 -13.49 5.84 -14.77
N VAL A 137 -12.59 5.26 -13.97
CA VAL A 137 -11.24 5.80 -13.76
C VAL A 137 -10.44 5.62 -15.07
N PRO A 138 -9.97 6.70 -15.73
CA PRO A 138 -9.16 6.57 -16.94
C PRO A 138 -7.82 5.87 -16.67
N ASP A 139 -7.39 4.98 -17.57
CA ASP A 139 -6.19 4.14 -17.36
C ASP A 139 -4.91 4.95 -17.16
N GLU A 140 -4.76 6.08 -17.85
CA GLU A 140 -3.61 6.95 -17.67
C GLU A 140 -3.55 7.65 -16.30
N LEU A 141 -4.70 7.80 -15.61
CA LEU A 141 -4.72 8.32 -14.23
C LEU A 141 -4.37 7.23 -13.21
N LYS A 142 -4.41 5.94 -13.59
CA LYS A 142 -4.03 4.81 -12.71
C LYS A 142 -2.52 4.61 -12.62
N LEU A 143 -1.74 5.31 -13.45
CA LEU A 143 -0.29 5.17 -13.49
C LEU A 143 0.32 5.81 -12.22
N PRO A 144 1.04 5.04 -11.39
CA PRO A 144 1.64 5.55 -10.16
C PRO A 144 2.74 6.58 -10.43
N ILE A 145 3.43 6.45 -11.58
CA ILE A 145 4.39 7.41 -12.07
C ILE A 145 3.92 7.87 -13.46
N PRO A 146 3.28 9.04 -13.57
CA PRO A 146 2.88 9.58 -14.86
C PRO A 146 4.09 9.79 -15.79
N PRO A 147 3.97 9.51 -17.09
CA PRO A 147 5.02 9.80 -18.06
C PRO A 147 5.27 11.31 -18.15
N LYS A 148 6.51 11.69 -18.42
CA LYS A 148 6.98 13.10 -18.40
C LYS A 148 6.14 14.01 -19.29
N GLU A 149 5.64 13.49 -20.39
CA GLU A 149 4.76 14.14 -21.36
C GLU A 149 3.46 14.68 -20.73
N ARG A 150 2.99 14.03 -19.65
CA ARG A 150 1.74 14.36 -18.95
C ARG A 150 1.93 15.17 -17.69
N LEU A 151 3.18 15.42 -17.27
CA LEU A 151 3.46 16.17 -16.05
C LEU A 151 3.23 17.67 -16.28
N VAL A 152 2.43 18.27 -15.40
CA VAL A 152 2.19 19.71 -15.35
C VAL A 152 3.22 20.39 -14.46
N ASP A 153 3.38 19.85 -13.25
CA ASP A 153 4.30 20.31 -12.23
C ASP A 153 4.49 19.22 -11.16
N TRP A 154 5.64 19.19 -10.49
CA TRP A 154 5.98 18.16 -9.50
C TRP A 154 7.15 18.62 -8.63
N ASN A 155 7.19 18.14 -7.39
CA ASN A 155 8.33 18.33 -6.49
C ASN A 155 8.86 17.00 -5.89
N ALA A 156 8.36 15.86 -6.37
CA ALA A 156 8.86 14.53 -6.03
C ALA A 156 9.15 13.74 -7.30
N VAL A 157 10.19 12.91 -7.26
CA VAL A 157 10.53 11.96 -8.32
C VAL A 157 10.69 10.58 -7.68
N LEU A 158 9.91 9.62 -8.20
CA LEU A 158 9.93 8.22 -7.80
C LEU A 158 10.59 7.40 -8.91
N LYS A 159 11.33 6.37 -8.53
CA LYS A 159 11.86 5.37 -9.48
C LYS A 159 11.09 4.08 -9.34
N GLU A 160 10.73 3.48 -10.48
CA GLU A 160 10.13 2.15 -10.51
C GLU A 160 11.10 1.11 -9.91
N PRO A 161 10.59 0.13 -9.15
CA PRO A 161 11.38 -0.94 -8.59
C PRO A 161 11.94 -1.85 -9.70
N SER A 162 13.13 -2.37 -9.45
CA SER A 162 13.88 -3.19 -10.40
C SER A 162 14.18 -4.60 -9.90
N GLY A 163 13.76 -4.92 -8.67
CA GLY A 163 13.96 -6.22 -8.06
C GLY A 163 13.13 -7.35 -8.67
N VAL A 164 13.17 -8.51 -8.02
CA VAL A 164 12.48 -9.72 -8.48
C VAL A 164 11.79 -10.46 -7.34
N LEU A 165 10.74 -11.20 -7.68
CA LEU A 165 10.05 -12.10 -6.74
C LEU A 165 11.04 -13.13 -6.17
N LYS A 166 11.05 -13.22 -4.84
CA LYS A 166 11.86 -14.16 -4.06
C LYS A 166 11.06 -15.45 -3.86
N ASN A 167 11.71 -16.58 -4.06
CA ASN A 167 11.20 -17.92 -3.73
C ASN A 167 12.11 -18.50 -2.66
N PRO A 168 11.88 -18.17 -1.37
CA PRO A 168 12.80 -18.57 -0.32
C PRO A 168 12.79 -20.08 -0.15
N VAL A 169 13.95 -20.64 0.19
CA VAL A 169 14.09 -22.01 0.69
C VAL A 169 14.44 -21.89 2.16
N ILE A 170 13.69 -22.60 2.99
CA ILE A 170 13.84 -22.58 4.45
C ILE A 170 14.22 -23.97 4.92
N ASP A 171 15.18 -24.05 5.83
CA ASP A 171 15.58 -25.30 6.47
C ASP A 171 14.44 -25.90 7.30
N LYS A 172 14.41 -27.23 7.42
CA LYS A 172 13.34 -27.93 8.15
C LYS A 172 13.18 -27.42 9.58
N ILE A 173 11.94 -27.08 9.93
CA ILE A 173 11.54 -26.62 11.25
C ILE A 173 11.02 -27.81 12.06
N ILE A 174 11.55 -27.97 13.26
CA ILE A 174 10.96 -28.85 14.27
C ILE A 174 10.12 -27.95 15.16
N PRO A 175 8.78 -28.06 15.12
CA PRO A 175 7.91 -27.21 15.89
C PRO A 175 7.99 -27.61 17.36
N ASP A 176 8.02 -26.60 18.22
CA ASP A 176 7.94 -26.80 19.67
C ASP A 176 6.48 -26.94 20.15
N TRP A 177 5.52 -26.73 19.24
CA TRP A 177 4.07 -26.72 19.44
C TRP A 177 3.38 -27.71 18.49
N GLY A 178 2.27 -28.32 18.92
CA GLY A 178 1.56 -29.38 18.17
C GLY A 178 0.40 -28.90 17.30
N GLU A 179 0.33 -27.59 17.04
CA GLU A 179 -0.90 -26.92 16.65
C GLU A 179 -1.06 -26.89 15.13
N GLY A 180 -2.23 -27.28 14.63
CA GLY A 180 -2.55 -27.14 13.20
C GLY A 180 -2.69 -25.67 12.83
N GLU A 181 -1.95 -25.22 11.82
CA GLU A 181 -1.94 -23.82 11.38
C GLU A 181 -2.58 -23.64 10.00
N ALA A 182 -3.15 -22.47 9.76
CA ALA A 182 -3.48 -21.98 8.43
C ALA A 182 -2.92 -20.57 8.20
N ILE A 183 -2.42 -20.34 6.99
CA ILE A 183 -2.01 -19.02 6.50
C ILE A 183 -2.86 -18.67 5.29
N ILE A 184 -3.66 -17.62 5.40
CA ILE A 184 -4.50 -17.09 4.33
C ILE A 184 -3.83 -15.82 3.81
N VAL A 185 -3.43 -15.84 2.55
CA VAL A 185 -2.78 -14.71 1.86
C VAL A 185 -3.77 -14.14 0.87
N VAL A 186 -4.03 -12.84 0.92
CA VAL A 186 -5.14 -12.21 0.18
C VAL A 186 -4.63 -11.02 -0.63
N GLN A 187 -4.97 -11.01 -1.92
CA GLN A 187 -4.86 -9.86 -2.81
C GLN A 187 -6.27 -9.30 -3.09
N GLY A 188 -6.51 -8.06 -2.68
CA GLY A 188 -7.84 -7.45 -2.69
C GLY A 188 -8.22 -6.71 -3.97
N LEU A 189 -7.24 -6.20 -4.73
CA LEU A 189 -7.49 -5.31 -5.87
C LEU A 189 -8.00 -6.08 -7.09
N LEU A 190 -8.94 -5.49 -7.82
CA LEU A 190 -9.37 -5.90 -9.15
C LEU A 190 -8.36 -5.42 -10.21
N PRO A 191 -8.25 -6.11 -11.38
CA PRO A 191 -7.35 -5.71 -12.46
C PRO A 191 -7.55 -4.28 -12.98
N SER A 192 -8.74 -3.71 -12.79
CA SER A 192 -9.10 -2.36 -13.21
C SER A 192 -8.63 -1.26 -12.24
N GLU A 193 -8.20 -1.62 -11.03
CA GLU A 193 -7.78 -0.67 -9.99
C GLU A 193 -6.30 -0.30 -10.13
N SER A 194 -5.95 0.92 -9.70
CA SER A 194 -4.55 1.34 -9.67
C SER A 194 -3.75 0.51 -8.68
N LEU A 195 -2.45 0.35 -8.95
CA LEU A 195 -1.49 -0.47 -8.19
C LEU A 195 -1.81 -1.97 -8.16
N TYR A 196 -2.70 -2.46 -9.04
CA TYR A 196 -2.99 -3.90 -9.15
C TYR A 196 -1.70 -4.72 -9.36
N ALA A 197 -0.81 -4.30 -10.27
CA ALA A 197 0.43 -5.02 -10.54
C ALA A 197 1.37 -5.12 -9.32
N ASP A 198 1.51 -4.03 -8.56
CA ASP A 198 2.29 -4.01 -7.31
C ASP A 198 1.64 -4.93 -6.25
N SER A 199 0.30 -4.87 -6.11
CA SER A 199 -0.41 -5.74 -5.16
C SER A 199 -0.26 -7.23 -5.48
N ILE A 200 -0.17 -7.60 -6.77
CA ILE A 200 0.10 -8.98 -7.20
C ILE A 200 1.52 -9.40 -6.82
N GLN A 201 2.51 -8.53 -7.02
CA GLN A 201 3.89 -8.82 -6.61
C GLN A 201 3.97 -8.98 -5.08
N THR A 202 3.36 -8.06 -4.34
CA THR A 202 3.26 -8.08 -2.88
C THR A 202 2.62 -9.37 -2.35
N TYR A 203 1.46 -9.73 -2.90
CA TYR A 203 0.76 -10.98 -2.59
C TYR A 203 1.64 -12.19 -2.87
N THR A 204 2.33 -12.20 -4.01
CA THR A 204 3.17 -13.33 -4.41
C THR A 204 4.39 -13.47 -3.50
N GLN A 205 5.01 -12.37 -3.06
CA GLN A 205 6.11 -12.39 -2.09
C GLN A 205 5.69 -13.05 -0.77
N PHE A 206 4.56 -12.61 -0.21
CA PHE A 206 4.08 -13.15 1.06
C PHE A 206 3.60 -14.60 0.89
N LEU A 207 2.96 -14.93 -0.23
CA LEU A 207 2.57 -16.31 -0.54
C LEU A 207 3.79 -17.23 -0.64
N ASN A 208 4.86 -16.79 -1.28
CA ASN A 208 6.10 -17.56 -1.39
C ASN A 208 6.74 -17.81 -0.01
N LEU A 209 6.73 -16.81 0.88
CA LEU A 209 7.13 -16.99 2.29
C LEU A 209 6.25 -18.02 2.99
N ALA A 210 4.92 -17.91 2.87
CA ALA A 210 3.98 -18.83 3.51
C ALA A 210 4.15 -20.28 3.01
N LEU A 211 4.34 -20.47 1.71
CA LEU A 211 4.60 -21.77 1.10
C LEU A 211 5.93 -22.36 1.56
N ALA A 212 7.00 -21.55 1.62
CA ALA A 212 8.29 -22.00 2.11
C ALA A 212 8.25 -22.36 3.61
N TYR A 213 7.52 -21.59 4.41
CA TYR A 213 7.30 -21.89 5.83
C TYR A 213 6.54 -23.21 6.01
N ARG A 214 5.47 -23.42 5.24
CA ARG A 214 4.74 -24.69 5.20
C ARG A 214 5.66 -25.86 4.84
N ASP A 215 6.46 -25.71 3.80
CA ASP A 215 7.33 -26.78 3.30
C ASP A 215 8.48 -27.11 4.27
N ALA A 216 8.86 -26.15 5.12
CA ALA A 216 9.82 -26.36 6.20
C ALA A 216 9.21 -27.10 7.41
N MET A 217 7.90 -26.99 7.63
CA MET A 217 7.19 -27.63 8.74
C MET A 217 6.89 -29.12 8.48
N PRO A 218 6.57 -29.92 9.52
CA PRO A 218 6.12 -31.30 9.33
C PRO A 218 4.87 -31.37 8.45
N GLU A 219 4.78 -32.44 7.66
CA GLU A 219 3.68 -32.64 6.71
C GLU A 219 2.31 -32.55 7.40
N GLY A 220 1.41 -31.75 6.81
CA GLY A 220 0.04 -31.57 7.28
C GLY A 220 -0.14 -30.57 8.44
N MET A 221 0.94 -30.01 9.00
CA MET A 221 0.82 -29.04 10.09
C MET A 221 0.32 -27.68 9.63
N VAL A 222 0.85 -27.18 8.51
CA VAL A 222 0.49 -25.86 7.97
C VAL A 222 -0.30 -26.03 6.69
N GLU A 223 -1.42 -25.32 6.58
CA GLU A 223 -2.13 -25.12 5.32
C GLU A 223 -1.96 -23.69 4.83
N VAL A 224 -1.87 -23.50 3.52
CA VAL A 224 -1.73 -22.19 2.90
C VAL A 224 -2.81 -22.01 1.86
N GLN A 225 -3.59 -20.94 1.98
CA GLN A 225 -4.60 -20.54 1.01
C GLN A 225 -4.23 -19.18 0.40
N GLY A 226 -4.09 -19.15 -0.91
CA GLY A 226 -4.02 -17.89 -1.67
C GLY A 226 -5.39 -17.49 -2.20
N ILE A 227 -5.80 -16.25 -1.98
CA ILE A 227 -7.06 -15.67 -2.48
C ILE A 227 -6.74 -14.38 -3.23
N LEU A 228 -7.30 -14.19 -4.43
CA LEU A 228 -7.02 -13.02 -5.28
C LEU A 228 -8.28 -12.47 -5.95
N GLY A 229 -8.26 -11.18 -6.29
CA GLY A 229 -9.30 -10.48 -7.04
C GLY A 229 -10.69 -10.64 -6.42
N GLU A 230 -11.70 -10.91 -7.25
CA GLU A 230 -13.11 -11.08 -6.81
C GLU A 230 -13.30 -12.15 -5.73
N GLY A 231 -12.43 -13.17 -5.67
CA GLY A 231 -12.51 -14.22 -4.65
C GLY A 231 -12.29 -13.68 -3.23
N SER A 232 -11.58 -12.56 -3.08
CA SER A 232 -11.27 -11.95 -1.78
C SER A 232 -12.49 -11.34 -1.08
N ALA A 233 -13.59 -11.08 -1.80
CA ALA A 233 -14.86 -10.65 -1.21
C ALA A 233 -15.46 -11.70 -0.24
N ASN A 234 -15.02 -12.96 -0.33
CA ASN A 234 -15.46 -14.05 0.54
C ASN A 234 -14.46 -14.37 1.68
N ILE A 235 -13.52 -13.46 1.99
CA ILE A 235 -12.45 -13.71 2.97
C ILE A 235 -12.97 -14.18 4.34
N LEU A 236 -14.04 -13.58 4.86
CA LEU A 236 -14.58 -13.93 6.17
C LEU A 236 -15.07 -15.38 6.21
N THR A 237 -15.60 -15.90 5.10
CA THR A 237 -15.98 -17.31 4.95
C THR A 237 -14.76 -18.22 5.02
N SER A 238 -13.67 -17.86 4.34
CA SER A 238 -12.42 -18.63 4.41
C SER A 238 -11.85 -18.65 5.82
N ILE A 239 -11.80 -17.50 6.51
CA ILE A 239 -11.37 -17.40 7.91
C ILE A 239 -12.21 -18.31 8.80
N ASN A 240 -13.55 -18.23 8.71
CA ASN A 240 -14.46 -19.10 9.46
C ASN A 240 -14.16 -20.59 9.23
N SER A 241 -13.91 -20.99 7.98
CA SER A 241 -13.67 -22.38 7.63
C SER A 241 -12.38 -22.95 8.24
N TYR A 242 -11.33 -22.13 8.32
CA TYR A 242 -10.06 -22.50 8.93
C TYR A 242 -10.10 -22.43 10.46
N ALA A 243 -10.74 -21.41 11.03
CA ALA A 243 -10.87 -21.28 12.47
C ALA A 243 -11.66 -22.44 13.13
N LEU A 244 -12.53 -23.11 12.38
CA LEU A 244 -13.22 -24.33 12.84
C LEU A 244 -12.30 -25.56 12.97
N GLN A 245 -11.14 -25.56 12.29
CA GLN A 245 -10.33 -26.76 12.07
C GLN A 245 -8.87 -26.58 12.51
N LYS A 246 -8.45 -25.34 12.71
CA LYS A 246 -7.06 -24.96 13.00
C LYS A 246 -7.01 -24.22 14.33
N GLU A 247 -5.93 -24.46 15.02
CA GLU A 247 -5.62 -23.83 16.30
C GLU A 247 -5.02 -22.43 16.06
N ILE A 248 -4.32 -22.24 14.94
CA ILE A 248 -3.72 -20.95 14.56
C ILE A 248 -4.18 -20.55 13.15
N VAL A 249 -4.63 -19.30 12.99
CA VAL A 249 -4.99 -18.72 11.70
C VAL A 249 -4.28 -17.39 11.52
N THR A 250 -3.39 -17.33 10.54
CA THR A 250 -2.71 -16.09 10.12
C THR A 250 -3.35 -15.57 8.84
N VAL A 251 -3.78 -14.31 8.85
CA VAL A 251 -4.38 -13.64 7.69
C VAL A 251 -3.48 -12.50 7.26
N TYR A 252 -3.03 -12.51 6.01
CA TYR A 252 -2.32 -11.41 5.37
C TYR A 252 -3.18 -10.83 4.24
N ILE A 253 -3.32 -9.51 4.21
CA ILE A 253 -4.13 -8.78 3.21
C ILE A 253 -3.30 -7.66 2.60
N ILE A 254 -3.23 -7.60 1.27
CA ILE A 254 -2.82 -6.41 0.50
C ILE A 254 -4.02 -5.85 -0.26
N ALA A 255 -4.40 -4.61 0.04
CA ALA A 255 -5.60 -3.98 -0.50
C ALA A 255 -5.52 -2.45 -0.47
N HIS A 256 -6.42 -1.78 -1.21
CA HIS A 256 -6.76 -0.39 -0.87
C HIS A 256 -7.57 -0.40 0.45
N GLY A 257 -7.42 0.63 1.27
CA GLY A 257 -8.08 0.71 2.57
C GLY A 257 -8.44 2.14 2.95
N ASP A 258 -9.39 2.30 3.86
CA ASP A 258 -9.74 3.57 4.51
C ASP A 258 -9.80 3.33 6.03
N THR A 259 -10.15 4.34 6.80
CA THR A 259 -10.31 4.19 8.26
C THR A 259 -11.32 3.07 8.57
N ASP A 260 -10.87 2.07 9.33
CA ASP A 260 -11.61 0.86 9.73
C ASP A 260 -12.17 0.02 8.57
N ALA A 261 -11.64 0.17 7.35
CA ALA A 261 -12.17 -0.53 6.18
C ALA A 261 -11.08 -0.94 5.17
N VAL A 262 -11.28 -2.08 4.50
CA VAL A 262 -10.46 -2.57 3.38
C VAL A 262 -11.34 -3.02 2.23
N ARG A 263 -10.91 -2.77 0.99
CA ARG A 263 -11.67 -3.17 -0.20
C ARG A 263 -11.10 -4.46 -0.78
N LEU A 264 -11.89 -5.53 -0.76
CA LEU A 264 -11.51 -6.87 -1.20
C LEU A 264 -12.48 -7.35 -2.27
N GLY A 265 -11.97 -7.59 -3.48
CA GLY A 265 -12.77 -8.09 -4.59
C GLY A 265 -13.86 -7.12 -5.02
N GLY A 266 -13.59 -5.82 -4.84
CA GLY A 266 -14.55 -4.74 -5.09
C GLY A 266 -15.52 -4.45 -3.95
N VAL A 267 -15.51 -5.22 -2.86
CA VAL A 267 -16.43 -5.12 -1.71
C VAL A 267 -15.72 -4.57 -0.47
N TRP A 268 -16.38 -3.70 0.29
CA TRP A 268 -15.85 -3.20 1.56
C TRP A 268 -16.03 -4.19 2.70
N HIS A 269 -14.95 -4.42 3.42
CA HIS A 269 -14.94 -5.14 4.69
C HIS A 269 -14.43 -4.22 5.79
N PHE A 270 -15.06 -4.28 6.96
CA PHE A 270 -14.76 -3.39 8.07
C PHE A 270 -14.05 -4.11 9.22
N ALA A 271 -13.23 -3.38 9.98
CA ALA A 271 -12.47 -3.92 11.12
C ALA A 271 -13.36 -4.69 12.11
N TRP A 272 -14.55 -4.14 12.43
CA TRP A 272 -15.52 -4.80 13.32
C TRP A 272 -16.01 -6.16 12.81
N GLN A 273 -16.05 -6.39 11.48
CA GLN A 273 -16.47 -7.67 10.90
C GLN A 273 -15.41 -8.75 11.15
N PHE A 274 -14.13 -8.40 10.98
CA PHE A 274 -13.01 -9.28 11.32
C PHE A 274 -13.01 -9.58 12.82
N SER A 275 -13.21 -8.56 13.66
CA SER A 275 -13.26 -8.71 15.12
C SER A 275 -14.39 -9.64 15.54
N THR A 276 -15.57 -9.49 14.93
CA THR A 276 -16.72 -10.36 15.16
C THR A 276 -16.42 -11.82 14.80
N VAL A 277 -15.76 -12.05 13.66
CA VAL A 277 -15.34 -13.40 13.25
C VAL A 277 -14.32 -13.97 14.22
N PHE A 278 -13.24 -13.25 14.54
CA PHE A 278 -12.19 -13.76 15.45
C PHE A 278 -12.74 -14.06 16.84
N ASN A 279 -13.59 -13.19 17.39
CA ASN A 279 -14.23 -13.38 18.69
C ASN A 279 -15.19 -14.59 18.72
N SER A 280 -15.66 -15.07 17.57
CA SER A 280 -16.50 -16.26 17.47
C SER A 280 -15.73 -17.58 17.65
N TYR A 281 -14.40 -17.53 17.61
CA TYR A 281 -13.52 -18.71 17.74
C TYR A 281 -12.49 -18.51 18.86
N PRO A 282 -12.92 -18.47 20.13
CA PRO A 282 -12.05 -18.13 21.27
C PRO A 282 -10.94 -19.16 21.55
N LEU A 283 -10.97 -20.33 20.90
CA LEU A 283 -9.93 -21.37 20.99
C LEU A 283 -8.94 -21.34 19.82
N THR A 284 -9.15 -20.45 18.84
CA THR A 284 -8.26 -20.25 17.70
C THR A 284 -7.48 -18.97 17.92
N GLU A 285 -6.16 -19.06 17.78
CA GLU A 285 -5.24 -17.94 17.85
C GLU A 285 -5.11 -17.26 16.49
N PHE A 286 -5.29 -15.95 16.45
CA PHE A 286 -5.29 -15.17 15.22
C PHE A 286 -4.07 -14.27 15.11
N ASN A 287 -3.52 -14.20 13.89
CA ASN A 287 -2.62 -13.12 13.47
C ASN A 287 -3.24 -12.38 12.28
N LEU A 288 -3.14 -11.06 12.26
CA LEU A 288 -3.59 -10.22 11.15
C LEU A 288 -2.47 -9.31 10.67
N LEU A 289 -2.18 -9.34 9.37
CA LEU A 289 -1.25 -8.44 8.72
C LEU A 289 -1.99 -7.69 7.64
N LEU A 290 -1.88 -6.36 7.66
CA LEU A 290 -2.63 -5.51 6.74
C LEU A 290 -1.73 -4.50 6.03
N GLY A 291 -1.50 -4.76 4.75
CA GLY A 291 -0.91 -3.84 3.78
C GLY A 291 -2.01 -3.02 3.10
N SER A 292 -2.45 -1.95 3.75
CA SER A 292 -3.39 -0.99 3.17
C SER A 292 -3.18 0.40 3.78
N CYS A 293 -3.69 1.44 3.12
CA CYS A 293 -3.83 2.75 3.75
C CYS A 293 -4.71 2.65 4.99
N HIS A 294 -4.42 3.48 5.99
CA HIS A 294 -5.12 3.54 7.28
C HIS A 294 -5.11 2.22 8.08
N ALA A 295 -4.23 1.26 7.75
CA ALA A 295 -4.25 -0.09 8.33
C ALA A 295 -4.17 -0.11 9.86
N GLY A 296 -3.47 0.84 10.49
CA GLY A 296 -3.38 0.96 11.95
C GLY A 296 -4.72 1.13 12.65
N SER A 297 -5.76 1.62 11.95
CA SER A 297 -7.11 1.76 12.50
C SER A 297 -7.72 0.43 12.98
N PHE A 298 -7.40 -0.68 12.30
CA PHE A 298 -7.87 -2.03 12.66
C PHE A 298 -7.34 -2.50 14.02
N ILE A 299 -6.22 -1.96 14.51
CA ILE A 299 -5.59 -2.42 15.76
C ILE A 299 -6.54 -2.24 16.94
N ASN A 300 -7.35 -1.18 16.96
CA ASN A 300 -8.27 -0.90 18.07
C ASN A 300 -9.37 -1.97 18.22
N ASP A 301 -9.90 -2.48 17.11
CA ASP A 301 -10.89 -3.57 17.15
C ASP A 301 -10.27 -4.91 17.52
N MET A 302 -9.02 -5.15 17.11
CA MET A 302 -8.34 -6.43 17.31
C MET A 302 -7.70 -6.57 18.70
N ASN A 303 -7.14 -5.49 19.26
CA ASN A 303 -6.36 -5.55 20.50
C ASN A 303 -7.20 -5.85 21.76
N THR A 304 -8.53 -5.82 21.62
CA THR A 304 -9.47 -6.16 22.68
C THR A 304 -9.75 -7.66 22.78
N LEU A 305 -9.34 -8.44 21.78
CA LEU A 305 -9.64 -9.85 21.67
C LEU A 305 -8.54 -10.71 22.29
N ALA A 306 -8.92 -11.59 23.22
CA ALA A 306 -7.98 -12.43 23.99
C ALA A 306 -7.25 -13.49 23.14
N ASN A 307 -7.80 -13.81 21.97
CA ASN A 307 -7.30 -14.80 21.03
C ASN A 307 -6.63 -14.17 19.79
N VAL A 308 -6.38 -12.85 19.81
CA VAL A 308 -5.53 -12.20 18.81
C VAL A 308 -4.12 -12.05 19.38
N ARG A 309 -3.15 -12.61 18.67
CA ARG A 309 -1.74 -12.66 19.10
C ARG A 309 -0.91 -11.55 18.51
N THR A 310 -0.97 -11.39 17.19
CA THR A 310 -0.20 -10.36 16.48
C THR A 310 -1.09 -9.62 15.50
N VAL A 311 -1.04 -8.29 15.51
CA VAL A 311 -1.56 -7.46 14.41
C VAL A 311 -0.43 -6.59 13.92
N LEU A 312 -0.12 -6.63 12.62
CA LEU A 312 0.86 -5.73 12.01
C LEU A 312 0.17 -4.92 10.92
N ALA A 313 0.45 -3.62 10.88
CA ALA A 313 -0.14 -2.69 9.93
C ALA A 313 0.96 -1.91 9.20
N ALA A 314 0.79 -1.70 7.89
CA ALA A 314 1.76 -0.98 7.06
C ALA A 314 1.92 0.51 7.42
N CYS A 315 0.92 1.12 8.07
CA CYS A 315 0.90 2.54 8.40
C CYS A 315 -0.05 2.80 9.57
N ARG A 316 -0.01 4.01 10.14
CA ARG A 316 -0.95 4.43 11.19
C ARG A 316 -2.36 4.63 10.68
N GLU A 317 -3.30 4.78 11.62
CA GLU A 317 -4.72 5.10 11.36
C GLU A 317 -4.97 6.29 10.42
N LYS A 318 -4.04 7.25 10.30
CA LYS A 318 -4.19 8.49 9.52
C LYS A 318 -3.10 8.67 8.46
N GLU A 319 -2.50 7.58 7.99
CA GLU A 319 -1.40 7.58 7.03
C GLU A 319 -1.71 6.65 5.83
N GLY A 320 -1.00 6.85 4.72
CA GLY A 320 -1.03 5.96 3.57
C GLY A 320 -0.02 4.81 3.73
N ALA A 321 -0.30 3.68 3.07
CA ALA A 321 0.71 2.65 2.83
C ALA A 321 1.36 2.91 1.48
N SER A 322 2.63 2.56 1.31
CA SER A 322 3.37 2.86 0.07
C SER A 322 3.58 1.63 -0.81
N ARG A 323 3.50 1.84 -2.12
CA ARG A 323 4.04 0.90 -3.11
C ARG A 323 5.55 0.92 -3.08
N ASP A 324 6.15 -0.08 -3.70
CA ASP A 324 7.61 -0.22 -3.81
C ASP A 324 8.26 0.93 -4.63
N MET A 325 9.42 1.38 -4.16
CA MET A 325 10.26 2.43 -4.72
C MET A 325 11.75 2.23 -4.38
N ASP A 326 12.56 1.84 -5.38
CA ASP A 326 14.01 1.71 -5.22
C ASP A 326 14.72 3.03 -4.87
N GLU A 327 14.18 4.15 -5.36
CA GLU A 327 14.76 5.48 -5.16
C GLU A 327 13.67 6.55 -5.10
N ARG A 328 13.86 7.54 -4.23
CA ARG A 328 13.00 8.72 -4.11
C ARG A 328 13.84 9.99 -3.97
N PHE A 329 13.48 11.01 -4.73
CA PHE A 329 14.06 12.34 -4.67
C PHE A 329 13.01 13.40 -4.33
N SER A 330 13.24 14.18 -3.28
CA SER A 330 12.38 15.31 -2.91
C SER A 330 12.99 16.65 -3.23
N LEU A 331 12.16 17.53 -3.78
CA LEU A 331 12.43 18.97 -3.87
C LEU A 331 11.81 19.75 -2.70
N VAL A 332 11.30 19.06 -1.68
CA VAL A 332 10.84 19.65 -0.43
C VAL A 332 11.93 19.50 0.62
N SER A 333 12.10 20.49 1.50
CA SER A 333 13.11 20.42 2.55
C SER A 333 12.79 19.31 3.57
N PRO A 334 13.77 18.46 3.94
CA PRO A 334 15.15 18.48 3.47
C PRO A 334 15.27 17.89 2.05
N TYR A 335 15.92 18.62 1.14
CA TYR A 335 16.23 18.12 -0.20
C TYR A 335 17.06 16.85 -0.09
N ASP A 336 16.46 15.71 -0.39
CA ASP A 336 17.05 14.42 -0.15
C ASP A 336 16.89 13.51 -1.36
N PHE A 337 17.95 12.75 -1.58
CA PHE A 337 17.95 11.60 -2.47
C PHE A 337 18.18 10.39 -1.57
N LEU A 338 17.22 9.48 -1.57
CA LEU A 338 17.27 8.28 -0.75
C LEU A 338 17.13 7.06 -1.64
N THR A 339 17.96 6.07 -1.34
CA THR A 339 17.97 4.77 -2.02
C THR A 339 17.43 3.74 -1.04
N ASP A 340 16.63 2.84 -1.58
CA ASP A 340 16.14 1.73 -0.82
C ASP A 340 17.29 0.80 -0.39
N PHE A 341 17.31 0.37 0.86
CA PHE A 341 18.29 -0.59 1.35
C PHE A 341 17.93 -2.02 0.95
N ASN A 342 16.69 -2.26 0.53
CA ASN A 342 16.20 -3.56 0.08
C ASN A 342 15.93 -3.64 -1.43
N SER A 343 16.46 -2.73 -2.27
CA SER A 343 16.12 -2.49 -3.70
C SER A 343 16.15 -3.69 -4.69
N SER A 344 16.44 -4.88 -4.20
CA SER A 344 16.28 -6.16 -4.88
C SER A 344 14.89 -6.78 -4.71
N ASP A 345 14.05 -6.21 -3.86
CA ASP A 345 12.70 -6.65 -3.57
C ASP A 345 11.67 -6.12 -4.59
N VAL A 346 10.43 -6.57 -4.40
CA VAL A 346 9.28 -6.20 -5.23
C VAL A 346 8.03 -6.17 -4.37
N GLY A 347 7.09 -5.30 -4.73
CA GLY A 347 5.82 -5.13 -4.02
C GLY A 347 5.96 -4.27 -2.77
N SER A 348 4.83 -3.79 -2.24
CA SER A 348 4.73 -2.76 -1.19
C SER A 348 5.88 -2.76 -0.18
N GLU A 349 6.49 -1.59 0.00
CA GLU A 349 7.66 -1.29 0.86
C GLU A 349 7.70 -2.05 2.18
N TRP A 350 6.59 -1.98 2.91
CA TRP A 350 6.51 -2.56 4.24
C TRP A 350 6.49 -4.10 4.20
N THR A 351 5.67 -4.67 3.32
CA THR A 351 5.52 -6.12 3.22
C THR A 351 6.79 -6.78 2.74
N SER A 352 7.42 -6.22 1.71
CA SER A 352 8.67 -6.76 1.16
C SER A 352 9.78 -6.75 2.21
N SER A 353 9.85 -5.70 3.03
CA SER A 353 10.77 -5.59 4.17
C SER A 353 10.51 -6.63 5.26
N ILE A 354 9.24 -6.89 5.61
CA ILE A 354 8.87 -7.96 6.55
C ILE A 354 9.25 -9.34 5.99
N VAL A 355 9.00 -9.59 4.70
CA VAL A 355 9.35 -10.85 4.06
C VAL A 355 10.87 -11.06 4.11
N GLU A 356 11.67 -10.05 3.82
CA GLU A 356 13.13 -10.12 3.93
C GLU A 356 13.59 -10.43 5.36
N GLY A 357 13.00 -9.75 6.35
CA GLY A 357 13.23 -10.02 7.77
C GLY A 357 12.90 -11.46 8.14
N ALA A 358 11.70 -11.95 7.80
CA ALA A 358 11.24 -13.30 8.12
C ALA A 358 12.13 -14.38 7.49
N VAL A 359 12.46 -14.24 6.20
CA VAL A 359 13.33 -15.19 5.48
C VAL A 359 14.73 -15.23 6.11
N SER A 360 15.28 -14.06 6.43
CA SER A 360 16.61 -13.97 7.06
C SER A 360 16.65 -14.63 8.43
N ILE A 361 15.58 -14.46 9.21
CA ILE A 361 15.43 -15.09 10.54
C ILE A 361 15.35 -16.60 10.43
N LEU A 362 14.47 -17.10 9.55
CA LEU A 362 14.24 -18.53 9.35
C LEU A 362 15.50 -19.26 8.87
N ASN A 363 16.32 -18.60 8.06
CA ASN A 363 17.59 -19.14 7.56
C ASN A 363 18.79 -18.92 8.50
N ASN A 364 18.57 -18.33 9.68
CA ASN A 364 19.60 -18.17 10.70
C ASN A 364 19.23 -18.98 11.95
N PRO A 365 19.87 -20.14 12.19
CA PRO A 365 19.52 -21.01 13.32
C PRO A 365 19.62 -20.33 14.69
N VAL A 366 20.52 -19.36 14.86
CA VAL A 366 20.66 -18.61 16.12
C VAL A 366 19.46 -17.70 16.33
N GLN A 367 19.08 -16.94 15.31
CA GLN A 367 17.95 -16.02 15.38
C GLN A 367 16.62 -16.77 15.48
N PHE A 368 16.44 -17.84 14.73
CA PHE A 368 15.24 -18.66 14.82
C PHE A 368 15.12 -19.35 16.19
N THR A 369 16.23 -19.79 16.80
CA THR A 369 16.22 -20.30 18.18
C THR A 369 15.71 -19.25 19.17
N LEU A 370 16.03 -17.96 18.98
CA LEU A 370 15.48 -16.89 19.80
C LEU A 370 13.99 -16.70 19.59
N VAL A 371 13.50 -16.76 18.34
CA VAL A 371 12.06 -16.73 18.05
C VAL A 371 11.33 -17.85 18.80
N LYS A 372 11.85 -19.07 18.74
CA LYS A 372 11.25 -20.21 19.43
C LYS A 372 11.29 -20.06 20.96
N ALA A 373 12.42 -19.61 21.50
CA ALA A 373 12.55 -19.35 22.93
C ALA A 373 11.53 -18.30 23.42
N ASP A 374 11.41 -17.17 22.70
CA ASP A 374 10.47 -16.11 23.04
C ASP A 374 9.01 -16.58 22.89
N SER A 375 8.69 -17.39 21.87
CA SER A 375 7.38 -18.02 21.70
C SER A 375 7.00 -18.87 22.92
N VAL A 376 7.92 -19.67 23.45
CA VAL A 376 7.70 -20.47 24.68
C VAL A 376 7.57 -19.58 25.92
N ILE A 377 8.43 -18.56 26.06
CA ILE A 377 8.40 -17.63 27.21
C ILE A 377 7.08 -16.89 27.29
N HIS A 378 6.58 -16.42 26.15
CA HIS A 378 5.34 -15.63 26.07
C HIS A 378 4.09 -16.48 25.87
N ASN A 379 4.24 -17.80 25.71
CA ASN A 379 3.15 -18.74 25.45
C ASN A 379 2.29 -18.32 24.25
N VAL A 380 2.95 -18.06 23.11
CA VAL A 380 2.31 -17.68 21.84
C VAL A 380 2.84 -18.53 20.69
N PRO A 381 2.07 -18.67 19.60
CA PRO A 381 2.51 -19.42 18.42
C PRO A 381 3.86 -18.95 17.87
N VAL A 382 4.66 -19.89 17.35
CA VAL A 382 5.97 -19.58 16.76
C VAL A 382 5.83 -18.58 15.61
N ILE A 383 4.80 -18.74 14.78
CA ILE A 383 4.51 -17.82 13.68
C ILE A 383 4.17 -16.40 14.18
N SER A 384 3.45 -16.25 15.29
CA SER A 384 3.15 -14.94 15.89
C SER A 384 4.42 -14.20 16.31
N MET A 385 5.34 -14.91 16.95
CA MET A 385 6.64 -14.37 17.37
C MET A 385 7.55 -14.08 16.16
N LEU A 386 7.58 -14.98 15.17
CA LEU A 386 8.33 -14.77 13.93
C LEU A 386 7.90 -13.47 13.24
N LEU A 387 6.59 -13.23 13.11
CA LEU A 387 6.05 -12.04 12.47
C LEU A 387 6.39 -10.76 13.27
N ASN A 388 6.30 -10.82 14.61
CA ASN A 388 6.74 -9.70 15.46
C ASN A 388 8.24 -9.40 15.26
N LYS A 389 9.12 -10.42 15.28
CA LYS A 389 10.56 -10.21 15.06
C LYS A 389 10.87 -9.74 13.64
N ALA A 390 10.16 -10.27 12.64
CA ALA A 390 10.31 -9.84 11.25
C ALA A 390 9.94 -8.37 11.06
N HIS A 391 8.86 -7.90 11.70
CA HIS A 391 8.50 -6.48 11.75
C HIS A 391 9.60 -5.63 12.41
N LEU A 392 10.14 -6.07 13.54
CA LEU A 392 11.25 -5.36 14.20
C LEU A 392 12.51 -5.36 13.33
N ALA A 393 12.82 -6.46 12.64
CA ALA A 393 13.95 -6.58 11.72
C ALA A 393 13.81 -5.64 10.52
N ALA A 394 12.62 -5.60 9.90
CA ALA A 394 12.29 -4.71 8.79
C ALA A 394 12.54 -3.24 9.13
N LEU A 395 12.27 -2.83 10.37
CA LEU A 395 12.47 -1.46 10.84
C LEU A 395 13.85 -1.19 11.46
N GLY A 396 14.76 -2.17 11.46
CA GLY A 396 16.08 -2.03 12.08
C GLY A 396 16.05 -1.94 13.61
N ASN A 397 14.99 -2.46 14.24
CA ASN A 397 14.71 -2.35 15.67
C ASN A 397 14.95 -3.67 16.43
N TRP A 398 15.60 -4.67 15.83
CA TRP A 398 15.96 -5.93 16.50
C TRP A 398 17.46 -6.08 16.71
N ALA A 399 17.99 -5.35 17.68
CA ALA A 399 19.41 -5.36 18.03
C ALA A 399 19.86 -6.68 18.69
N PRO A 400 21.12 -7.14 18.47
CA PRO A 400 22.14 -6.55 17.61
C PRO A 400 22.07 -7.02 16.14
N TYR A 401 21.02 -7.74 15.75
CA TYR A 401 20.96 -8.47 14.48
C TYR A 401 20.57 -7.58 13.29
N TYR A 402 19.67 -6.61 13.53
CA TYR A 402 19.16 -5.70 12.52
C TYR A 402 19.20 -4.28 13.06
N SER A 403 19.87 -3.40 12.32
CA SER A 403 20.03 -1.99 12.66
C SER A 403 19.74 -1.04 11.48
N GLU A 404 19.48 -1.60 10.30
CA GLU A 404 19.08 -0.85 9.12
C GLU A 404 17.56 -0.96 8.98
N ASN A 405 16.91 0.18 8.78
CA ASN A 405 15.49 0.23 8.45
C ASN A 405 15.35 0.00 6.94
N LEU A 406 14.81 -1.17 6.58
CA LEU A 406 14.62 -1.61 5.20
C LEU A 406 13.44 -0.90 4.52
N ASP A 407 12.46 -0.42 5.30
CA ASP A 407 11.29 0.27 4.77
C ASP A 407 11.66 1.72 4.39
N LEU A 408 11.77 2.02 3.08
CA LEU A 408 12.10 3.36 2.63
C LEU A 408 10.99 4.35 3.00
N SER A 409 9.73 3.95 2.87
CA SER A 409 8.56 4.79 3.20
C SER A 409 8.59 5.23 4.67
N ASN A 410 9.07 4.38 5.58
CA ASN A 410 9.28 4.73 6.97
C ASN A 410 10.47 5.67 7.20
N ARG A 411 11.59 5.43 6.51
CA ARG A 411 12.77 6.32 6.60
C ARG A 411 12.47 7.75 6.14
N ILE A 412 11.57 7.91 5.17
CA ILE A 412 11.11 9.23 4.68
C ILE A 412 9.89 9.77 5.43
N LYS A 413 9.40 9.04 6.45
CA LYS A 413 8.26 9.43 7.30
C LYS A 413 6.94 9.60 6.53
N LYS A 414 6.76 8.86 5.43
CA LYS A 414 5.46 8.79 4.73
C LYS A 414 4.51 7.83 5.43
N SER A 415 5.04 6.72 5.92
CA SER A 415 4.30 5.70 6.65
C SER A 415 5.03 5.39 7.96
N VAL A 416 4.27 5.10 9.01
CA VAL A 416 4.81 4.51 10.22
C VAL A 416 4.09 3.20 10.47
N PRO A 417 4.74 2.07 10.12
CA PRO A 417 4.18 0.77 10.43
C PRO A 417 3.90 0.60 11.92
N GLU A 418 2.76 0.02 12.24
CA GLU A 418 2.31 -0.22 13.61
C GLU A 418 2.21 -1.70 13.90
N LYS A 419 2.26 -2.04 15.19
CA LYS A 419 2.04 -3.39 15.66
C LYS A 419 1.27 -3.42 16.97
N TYR A 420 0.55 -4.52 17.15
CA TYR A 420 0.06 -5.02 18.43
C TYR A 420 0.58 -6.45 18.62
N SER A 421 0.97 -6.76 19.85
CA SER A 421 1.38 -8.10 20.25
C SER A 421 0.84 -8.34 21.66
N SER A 422 0.05 -9.39 21.87
CA SER A 422 -0.70 -9.57 23.13
C SER A 422 0.16 -9.88 24.36
N TRP A 423 1.47 -9.99 24.20
CA TRP A 423 2.46 -10.26 25.24
C TRP A 423 3.36 -9.06 25.57
N GLU A 424 3.20 -7.95 24.86
CA GLU A 424 3.89 -6.66 25.12
C GLU A 424 2.97 -5.75 25.93
#